data_AF-A0A0F8XIE6-F1
#
_entry.id   AF-A0A0F8XIE6-F1
#
_cell.length_a   1.000
_cell.length_b   1.000
_cell.length_c   1.000
_cell.angle_alpha   90.00
_cell.angle_beta   90.00
_cell.angle_gamma   90.00
#
_symmetry.space_group_name_H-M   'P 1'
#
loop_
_entity.id
_entity.type
_entity.pdbx_description
1 polymer ?
#
loop_
_entity_poly.entity_id
_entity_poly.type
_entity_poly.pdbx_seq_one_letter_code
_entity_poly.pdbx_strand_id
1 'polypeptide(L)' 'MSKQTEITITMPLDELNEILQLANAIALPDVTYCDDLLPMAQQAVRLSQRRAQIIQGILFRYVH' A
#
# COMPACT_ATOMS: atom_id res chain seq x y z
N MET A 1 -21.75 11.14 3.71
CA MET A 1 -21.55 9.69 3.95
C MET A 1 -20.79 9.12 2.77
N SER A 2 -19.55 8.66 2.96
CA SER A 2 -18.81 7.97 1.89
C SER A 2 -19.48 6.62 1.64
N LYS A 3 -19.84 6.33 0.38
CA LYS A 3 -20.29 4.99 -0.01
C LYS A 3 -19.08 4.07 0.12
N GLN A 4 -19.10 3.17 1.09
CA GLN A 4 -18.11 2.11 1.21
C GLN A 4 -18.46 1.04 0.16
N THR A 5 -17.51 0.76 -0.72
CA THR A 5 -17.63 -0.32 -1.71
C THR A 5 -16.81 -1.48 -1.20
N GLU A 6 -17.47 -2.60 -0.91
CA GLU A 6 -16.83 -3.84 -0.50
C GLU A 6 -16.66 -4.74 -1.72
N ILE A 7 -15.46 -5.30 -1.89
CA ILE A 7 -15.11 -6.24 -2.95
C ILE A 7 -14.57 -7.49 -2.26
N THR A 8 -15.12 -8.66 -2.59
CA THR A 8 -14.63 -9.95 -2.09
C THR A 8 -13.79 -10.61 -3.17
N ILE A 9 -12.56 -11.00 -2.81
CA ILE A 9 -11.59 -11.60 -3.74
C ILE A 9 -11.13 -12.94 -3.15
N THR A 10 -11.13 -14.00 -3.96
CA THR A 10 -10.57 -15.31 -3.57
C THR A 10 -9.18 -15.46 -4.18
N MET A 11 -8.16 -15.70 -3.36
CA MET A 11 -6.77 -15.83 -3.80
C MET A 11 -5.97 -16.81 -2.93
N PRO A 12 -4.81 -17.31 -3.40
CA PRO A 12 -3.91 -18.13 -2.60
C PRO A 12 -3.43 -17.41 -1.33
N LEU A 13 -3.23 -18.17 -0.25
CA LEU A 13 -2.78 -17.64 1.04
C LEU A 13 -1.41 -16.93 0.94
N ASP A 14 -0.51 -17.43 0.09
CA ASP A 14 0.84 -16.86 -0.08
C ASP A 14 0.80 -15.44 -0.66
N GLU A 15 -0.08 -15.20 -1.64
CA GLU A 15 -0.25 -13.86 -2.24
C GLU A 15 -0.97 -12.90 -1.28
N LEU A 16 -1.91 -13.40 -0.48
CA LEU A 16 -2.52 -12.62 0.60
C LEU A 16 -1.46 -12.20 1.64
N ASN A 17 -0.56 -13.11 2.01
CA ASN A 17 0.52 -12.81 2.94
C ASN A 17 1.47 -11.73 2.38
N GLU A 18 1.79 -11.79 1.09
CA GLU A 18 2.58 -10.76 0.42
C GLU A 18 1.88 -9.39 0.48
N ILE A 19 0.58 -9.33 0.16
CA ILE A 19 -0.21 -8.09 0.25
C ILE A 19 -0.19 -7.52 1.67
N LEU A 20 -0.42 -8.36 2.69
CA LEU A 20 -0.46 -7.93 4.09
C LEU A 20 0.92 -7.42 4.55
N GLN A 21 2.01 -8.06 4.14
CA GLN A 21 3.36 -7.59 4.44
C GLN A 21 3.65 -6.24 3.79
N LEU A 22 3.29 -6.07 2.51
CA LEU A 22 3.47 -4.81 1.80
C LEU A 22 2.62 -3.69 2.41
N ALA A 23 1.37 -3.98 2.76
CA ALA A 23 0.43 -3.04 3.37
C ALA A 23 0.89 -2.60 4.77
N ASN A 24 1.32 -3.53 5.62
CA ASN A 24 1.89 -3.20 6.93
C ASN A 24 3.18 -2.38 6.82
N ALA A 25 3.93 -2.55 5.72
CA ALA A 25 5.12 -1.76 5.47
C ALA A 25 4.81 -0.37 4.88
N ILE A 26 3.58 -0.10 4.40
CA ILE A 26 3.11 1.25 4.08
C ILE A 26 2.85 1.97 5.41
N ALA A 27 3.92 2.38 6.09
CA ALA A 27 3.83 3.39 7.12
C ALA A 27 3.51 4.70 6.40
N LEU A 28 2.36 5.30 6.70
CA LEU A 28 2.12 6.72 6.46
C LEU A 28 3.02 7.45 7.47
N PRO A 29 4.15 8.04 7.06
CA PRO A 29 4.93 8.80 8.02
C PRO A 29 4.05 9.98 8.44
N ASP A 30 3.77 10.09 9.73
CA ASP A 30 3.12 11.26 10.33
C ASP A 30 4.17 12.38 10.33
N VAL A 31 4.39 12.98 9.16
CA VAL A 31 5.49 13.93 8.96
C VAL A 31 5.10 15.27 9.57
N THR A 32 5.57 15.53 10.78
CA THR A 32 5.73 16.91 11.24
C THR A 32 6.87 17.53 10.42
N TYR A 33 6.54 18.51 9.57
CA TYR A 33 7.47 19.10 8.60
C TYR A 33 8.75 19.61 9.28
N CYS A 34 9.89 19.06 8.88
CA CYS A 34 11.23 19.54 9.18
C CYS A 34 12.04 19.42 7.88
N ASP A 35 12.77 20.46 7.49
CA ASP A 35 13.46 20.52 6.19
C ASP A 35 14.46 19.36 5.98
N ASP A 36 15.07 18.88 7.07
CA ASP A 36 15.98 17.73 7.06
C ASP A 36 15.26 16.39 6.83
N LEU A 37 13.97 16.31 7.12
CA LEU A 37 13.15 15.12 6.92
C LEU A 37 12.54 15.05 5.52
N LEU A 38 12.59 16.13 4.72
CA LEU A 38 11.99 16.18 3.39
C LEU A 38 12.53 15.08 2.44
N PRO A 39 13.85 14.81 2.37
CA PRO A 39 14.38 13.75 1.50
C PRO A 39 13.95 12.35 1.96
N MET A 40 13.90 12.13 3.27
CA MET A 40 13.47 10.87 3.87
C MET A 40 11.97 10.64 3.68
N ALA A 41 11.16 11.69 3.84
CA ALA A 41 9.73 11.67 3.57
C ALA A 41 9.44 11.37 2.10
N GLN A 42 10.15 12.02 1.17
CA GLN A 42 10.03 11.72 -0.27
C GLN A 42 10.43 10.27 -0.58
N GLN A 43 11.48 9.75 0.06
CA GLN A 43 11.87 8.35 -0.10
C GLN A 43 10.81 7.39 0.46
N ALA A 44 10.24 7.69 1.63
CA ALA A 44 9.15 6.92 2.22
C ALA A 44 7.91 6.92 1.33
N VAL A 45 7.52 8.08 0.78
CA VAL A 45 6.41 8.20 -0.17
C VAL A 45 6.65 7.36 -1.42
N ARG A 46 7.85 7.42 -2.02
CA ARG A 46 8.21 6.59 -3.19
C ARG A 46 8.13 5.10 -2.89
N LEU A 47 8.61 4.66 -1.72
CA LEU A 47 8.55 3.26 -1.30
C LEU A 47 7.11 2.81 -1.08
N SER A 48 6.29 3.63 -0.40
CA SER A 48 4.88 3.36 -0.18
C SER A 48 4.09 3.30 -1.49
N GLN A 49 4.36 4.21 -2.43
CA GLN A 49 3.78 4.16 -3.78
C GLN A 49 4.14 2.88 -4.53
N ARG A 50 5.41 2.46 -4.49
CA ARG A 50 5.85 1.22 -5.13
C ARG A 50 5.15 -0.01 -4.53
N ARG A 51 5.02 -0.06 -3.20
CA ARG A 51 4.29 -1.15 -2.51
C ARG A 51 2.82 -1.17 -2.92
N ALA A 52 2.17 -0.01 -2.98
CA ALA A 52 0.78 0.11 -3.42
C ALA A 52 0.58 -0.37 -4.87
N GLN A 53 1.51 -0.06 -5.78
CA GLN A 53 1.48 -0.55 -7.16
C GLN A 53 1.59 -2.07 -7.25
N ILE A 54 2.44 -2.70 -6.42
CA ILE A 54 2.57 -4.17 -6.37
C ILE A 54 1.24 -4.78 -5.89
N ILE A 55 0.68 -4.27 -4.80
CA ILE A 55 -0.62 -4.71 -4.27
C ILE A 55 -1.70 -4.59 -5.36
N GLN A 56 -1.78 -3.43 -6.04
CA GLN A 56 -2.72 -3.23 -7.13
C GLN A 56 -2.53 -4.26 -8.24
N GLY A 57 -1.29 -4.56 -8.62
CA GLY A 57 -0.97 -5.56 -9.63
C GLY A 57 -1.38 -6.99 -9.24
N ILE A 58 -1.23 -7.36 -7.96
CA ILE A 58 -1.70 -8.65 -7.44
C ILE A 58 -3.24 -8.67 -7.48
N LEU A 59 -3.91 -7.67 -6.92
CA LEU A 59 -5.37 -7.59 -6.86
C LEU A 59 -6.01 -7.61 -8.26
N PHE A 60 -5.43 -6.93 -9.24
CA PHE A 60 -5.95 -6.88 -10.61
C PHE A 60 -6.01 -8.26 -11.29
N ARG A 61 -5.18 -9.23 -10.85
CA ARG A 61 -5.25 -10.61 -11.36
C ARG A 61 -6.52 -11.35 -10.94
N TYR A 62 -7.20 -10.88 -9.90
CA TYR A 62 -8.35 -11.57 -9.29
C TYR A 62 -9.66 -10.79 -9.35
N VAL A 63 -9.64 -9.57 -9.90
CA VAL A 63 -10.82 -8.68 -10.00
C VAL A 63 -11.43 -8.70 -11.42
N HIS A 64 -10.88 -9.51 -12.33
CA HIS A 64 -11.47 -9.86 -13.62
C HIS A 64 -12.14 -11.23 -13.57
#